data_AF-A0A960SUD7-F1
#
_entry.id   AF-A0A960SUD7-F1
#
_cell.length_a   1.000
_cell.length_b   1.000
_cell.length_c   1.000
_cell.angle_alpha   90.00
_cell.angle_beta   90.00
_cell.angle_gamma   90.00
#
_symmetry.space_group_name_H-M   'P 1'
#
loop_
_entity.id
_entity.type
_entity.pdbx_description
1 polymer ?
#
loop_
_entity_poly.entity_id
_entity_poly.type
_entity_poly.pdbx_seq_one_letter_code
_entity_poly.pdbx_strand_id
1 'polypeptide(L)'
;MKNELDNSMPEPVARKEPAARRHDLDALRAAAMLLGIAFHIGIGFAAGFPWLVQDARRSVGFLLFVDASHGFRMPLFFLISGFFTAMLWRKRGLKALLKHRFQRILLPCLLGLVTIVPLMFVVGGLALTSK
;
A
#
# COMPACT_ATOMS: atom_id res chain seq x y z
N MET A 1 42.71 49.75 17.83
CA MET A 1 42.15 49.51 16.48
C MET A 1 42.14 48.01 16.14
N LYS A 2 41.69 47.17 17.08
CA LYS A 2 41.45 45.73 16.94
C LYS A 2 40.39 45.44 18.01
N ASN A 3 39.11 45.28 17.63
CA ASN A 3 38.04 44.68 18.47
C ASN A 3 36.62 44.82 17.89
N GLU A 4 36.45 45.03 16.57
CA GLU A 4 35.10 45.22 16.00
C GLU A 4 34.83 44.35 14.76
N LEU A 5 35.75 43.46 14.36
CA LEU A 5 35.66 42.70 13.10
C LEU A 5 35.43 41.18 13.28
N ASP A 6 35.18 40.71 14.50
CA ASP A 6 35.02 39.28 14.81
C ASP A 6 33.80 39.05 15.72
N ASN A 7 32.62 39.51 15.32
CA ASN A 7 31.38 39.10 16.01
C ASN A 7 30.12 39.13 15.11
N SER A 8 30.27 38.82 13.83
CA SER A 8 29.17 38.83 12.87
C SER A 8 29.03 37.54 12.05
N MET A 9 29.70 36.45 12.47
CA MET A 9 29.43 35.15 11.89
C MET A 9 28.17 34.57 12.54
N PRO A 10 27.04 34.42 11.82
CA PRO A 10 25.87 33.77 12.37
C PRO A 10 26.26 32.34 12.76
N GLU A 11 25.94 31.96 14.01
CA GLU A 11 26.06 30.60 14.52
C GLU A 11 25.58 29.61 13.44
N PRO A 12 26.34 28.54 13.15
CA PRO A 12 25.94 27.56 12.15
C PRO A 12 24.61 26.97 12.60
N VAL A 13 23.53 27.38 11.93
CA VAL A 13 22.16 26.93 12.22
C VAL A 13 22.21 25.40 12.19
N ALA A 14 22.15 24.78 13.37
CA ALA A 14 22.27 23.35 13.53
C ALA A 14 21.22 22.68 12.64
N ARG A 15 21.65 22.20 11.47
CA ARG A 15 20.78 21.54 10.51
C ARG A 15 20.30 20.29 11.21
N LYS A 16 19.02 20.25 11.54
CA LYS A 16 18.36 19.05 12.05
C LYS A 16 18.50 17.98 10.97
N GLU A 17 19.46 17.08 11.15
CA GLU A 17 19.69 15.95 10.24
C GLU A 17 18.33 15.31 9.93
N PRO A 18 17.92 15.26 8.65
CA PRO A 18 16.63 14.71 8.29
C PRO A 18 16.60 13.26 8.78
N ALA A 19 15.62 12.93 9.63
CA ALA A 19 15.50 11.61 10.22
C ALA A 19 15.67 10.53 9.13
N ALA A 20 16.74 9.73 9.22
CA ALA A 20 17.14 8.77 8.19
C ALA A 20 15.93 7.95 7.72
N ARG A 21 15.63 8.04 6.41
CA ARG A 21 14.54 7.29 5.79
C ARG A 21 14.95 5.81 5.79
N ARG A 22 14.03 4.93 6.21
CA ARG A 22 14.27 3.49 6.27
C ARG A 22 14.18 2.88 4.86
N HIS A 23 15.28 2.95 4.11
CA HIS A 23 15.36 2.45 2.74
C HIS A 23 15.08 0.94 2.65
N ASP A 24 15.44 0.17 3.68
CA ASP A 24 15.21 -1.29 3.72
C ASP A 24 13.73 -1.66 3.64
N LEU A 25 12.87 -0.90 4.34
CA LEU A 25 11.43 -1.15 4.36
C LEU A 25 10.74 -0.69 3.08
N ASP A 26 11.25 0.40 2.50
CA ASP A 26 10.79 0.87 1.19
C ASP A 26 11.17 -0.14 0.10
N ALA A 27 12.37 -0.75 0.16
CA ALA A 27 12.82 -1.81 -0.74
C ALA A 27 11.99 -3.10 -0.57
N LEU A 28 11.71 -3.52 0.67
CA LEU A 28 10.87 -4.68 0.96
C LEU A 28 9.45 -4.50 0.39
N ARG A 29 8.90 -3.29 0.56
CA ARG A 29 7.60 -2.92 -0.02
C ARG A 29 7.64 -2.93 -1.55
N ALA A 30 8.71 -2.41 -2.16
CA ALA A 30 8.87 -2.41 -3.61
C ALA A 30 8.97 -3.84 -4.17
N ALA A 31 9.74 -4.71 -3.54
CA ALA A 31 9.83 -6.12 -3.91
C ALA A 31 8.46 -6.82 -3.81
N ALA A 32 7.71 -6.55 -2.74
CA ALA A 32 6.35 -7.08 -2.57
C ALA A 32 5.37 -6.60 -3.67
N MET A 33 5.51 -5.35 -4.12
CA MET A 33 4.72 -4.80 -5.24
C MET A 33 5.10 -5.43 -6.58
N LEU A 34 6.39 -5.65 -6.82
CA LEU A 34 6.87 -6.34 -8.01
C LEU A 34 6.37 -7.79 -8.07
N LEU A 35 6.41 -8.50 -6.94
CA LEU A 35 5.79 -9.83 -6.80
C LEU A 35 4.28 -9.80 -7.09
N GLY A 36 3.62 -8.67 -6.78
CA GLY A 36 2.24 -8.42 -7.17
C GLY A 36 1.99 -8.48 -8.67
N ILE A 37 2.91 -7.99 -9.49
CA ILE A 37 2.79 -8.05 -10.96
C ILE A 37 2.88 -9.49 -11.44
N ALA A 38 3.87 -10.25 -10.94
CA ALA A 38 4.01 -11.67 -11.27
C ALA A 38 2.76 -12.48 -10.87
N PHE A 39 2.17 -12.17 -9.71
CA PHE A 39 0.90 -12.75 -9.26
C PHE A 39 -0.24 -12.48 -10.26
N HIS A 40 -0.42 -11.25 -10.74
CA HIS A 40 -1.50 -10.91 -11.68
C HIS A 40 -1.35 -11.60 -13.04
N ILE A 41 -0.12 -11.90 -13.45
CA ILE A 41 0.12 -12.72 -14.65
C ILE A 41 -0.26 -14.18 -14.35
N GLY A 42 0.17 -14.70 -13.20
CA GLY A 42 -0.07 -16.10 -12.80
C GLY A 42 -1.54 -16.48 -12.62
N ILE A 43 -2.39 -15.58 -12.10
CA ILE A 43 -3.81 -15.87 -11.87
C ILE A 43 -4.59 -16.17 -13.16
N GLY A 44 -4.16 -15.68 -14.32
CA GLY A 44 -4.77 -16.03 -15.61
C GLY A 44 -4.57 -17.49 -16.02
N PHE A 45 -3.53 -18.14 -15.48
CA PHE A 45 -3.16 -19.53 -15.74
C PHE A 45 -3.42 -20.47 -14.56
N ALA A 46 -3.85 -19.94 -13.41
CA ALA A 46 -4.13 -20.71 -12.20
C ALA A 46 -5.45 -21.50 -12.35
N ALA A 47 -5.37 -22.83 -12.20
CA ALA A 47 -6.54 -23.69 -12.24
C ALA A 47 -7.45 -23.44 -11.02
N GLY A 48 -8.74 -23.17 -11.24
CA GLY A 48 -9.74 -23.10 -10.16
C GLY A 48 -9.87 -21.75 -9.43
N PHE A 49 -9.11 -20.72 -9.81
CA PHE A 49 -9.26 -19.38 -9.22
C PHE A 49 -10.35 -18.57 -9.96
N PRO A 50 -11.37 -17.98 -9.31
CA PRO A 50 -12.50 -17.32 -9.98
C PRO A 50 -12.11 -15.96 -10.60
N TRP A 51 -11.26 -16.00 -11.64
CA TRP A 51 -10.82 -14.85 -12.41
C TRP A 51 -11.59 -14.73 -13.73
N LEU A 52 -11.91 -13.51 -14.15
CA LEU A 52 -12.80 -13.23 -15.28
C LEU A 52 -12.22 -13.64 -16.64
N VAL A 53 -10.88 -13.68 -16.75
CA VAL A 53 -10.15 -14.04 -17.98
C VAL A 53 -9.22 -15.21 -17.66
N GLN A 54 -9.58 -16.41 -18.12
CA GLN A 54 -8.76 -17.61 -17.92
C GLN A 54 -8.29 -18.17 -19.25
N ASP A 55 -7.04 -18.62 -19.28
CA ASP A 55 -6.51 -19.36 -20.42
C ASP A 55 -7.05 -20.82 -20.43
N ALA A 56 -7.09 -21.45 -21.61
CA ALA A 56 -7.40 -22.85 -21.75
C ALA A 56 -6.29 -23.75 -21.14
N ARG A 57 -5.02 -23.29 -21.16
CA ARG A 57 -3.86 -24.03 -20.63
C ARG A 57 -3.61 -23.71 -19.15
N ARG A 58 -4.51 -24.18 -18.28
CA ARG A 58 -4.38 -24.05 -16.82
C ARG A 58 -3.42 -25.08 -16.24
N SER A 59 -2.64 -24.70 -15.23
CA SER A 59 -1.73 -25.62 -14.52
C SER A 59 -1.78 -25.42 -13.00
N VAL A 60 -1.67 -26.54 -12.27
CA VAL A 60 -1.59 -26.56 -10.80
C VAL A 60 -0.33 -25.88 -10.29
N GLY A 61 0.75 -25.87 -11.07
CA GLY A 61 1.99 -25.17 -10.70
C GLY A 61 1.80 -23.65 -10.53
N PHE A 62 0.98 -23.03 -11.40
CA PHE A 62 0.65 -21.62 -11.28
C PHE A 62 -0.27 -21.34 -10.09
N LEU A 63 -1.15 -22.28 -9.74
CA LEU A 63 -1.98 -22.16 -8.53
C LEU A 63 -1.11 -22.12 -7.27
N LEU A 64 -0.15 -23.05 -7.14
CA LEU A 64 0.78 -23.06 -6.00
C LEU A 64 1.64 -21.78 -5.93
N PHE A 65 2.09 -21.27 -7.08
CA PHE A 65 2.81 -20.00 -7.14
C PHE A 65 1.96 -18.81 -6.68
N VAL A 66 0.71 -18.74 -7.14
CA VAL A 66 -0.27 -17.71 -6.77
C VAL A 66 -0.54 -17.76 -5.26
N ASP A 67 -0.80 -18.94 -4.72
CA ASP A 67 -1.07 -19.14 -3.28
C ASP A 67 0.14 -18.82 -2.41
N ALA A 68 1.34 -19.29 -2.78
CA ALA A 68 2.57 -18.98 -2.06
C ALA A 68 2.87 -17.47 -2.09
N SER A 69 2.74 -16.84 -3.25
CA SER A 69 2.96 -15.40 -3.42
C SER A 69 1.94 -14.59 -2.62
N HIS A 70 0.67 -14.99 -2.63
CA HIS A 70 -0.38 -14.35 -1.87
C HIS A 70 -0.16 -14.51 -0.35
N GLY A 71 0.11 -15.74 0.08
CA GLY A 71 0.37 -16.09 1.48
C GLY A 71 1.61 -15.41 2.05
N PHE A 72 2.61 -15.10 1.23
CA PHE A 72 3.77 -14.31 1.66
C PHE A 72 3.50 -12.80 1.64
N ARG A 73 2.94 -12.29 0.54
CA ARG A 73 2.79 -10.84 0.29
C ARG A 73 1.79 -10.18 1.25
N MET A 74 0.66 -10.82 1.55
CA MET A 74 -0.36 -10.21 2.41
C MET A 74 0.11 -10.01 3.86
N PRO A 75 0.71 -11.02 4.54
CA PRO A 75 1.31 -10.83 5.87
C PRO A 75 2.47 -9.82 5.86
N LEU A 76 3.28 -9.81 4.81
CA LEU A 76 4.38 -8.87 4.66
C LEU A 76 3.90 -7.41 4.69
N PHE A 77 2.86 -7.08 3.92
CA PHE A 77 2.28 -5.74 3.95
C PHE A 77 1.66 -5.40 5.30
N PHE A 78 1.03 -6.37 5.97
CA PHE A 78 0.46 -6.18 7.30
C PHE A 78 1.56 -5.83 8.33
N LEU A 79 2.67 -6.56 8.31
CA LEU A 79 3.82 -6.32 9.20
C LEU A 79 4.47 -4.96 8.94
N ILE A 80 4.70 -4.61 7.67
CA ILE A 80 5.25 -3.28 7.29
C ILE A 80 4.31 -2.16 7.74
N SER A 81 3.00 -2.30 7.52
CA SER A 81 1.98 -1.32 7.95
C SER A 81 1.96 -1.14 9.47
N GLY A 82 2.03 -2.24 10.23
CA GLY A 82 2.12 -2.23 11.68
C GLY A 82 3.37 -1.52 12.19
N PHE A 83 4.53 -1.81 11.59
CA PHE A 83 5.80 -1.17 11.93
C PHE A 83 5.76 0.35 11.73
N PHE A 84 5.26 0.81 10.57
CA PHE A 84 5.11 2.24 10.31
C PHE A 84 4.08 2.90 11.26
N THR A 85 3.02 2.18 11.63
CA THR A 85 2.02 2.67 12.58
C THR A 85 2.60 2.85 13.98
N ALA A 86 3.36 1.88 14.47
CA ALA A 86 4.06 1.96 15.76
C ALA A 86 5.10 3.11 15.78
N MET A 87 5.87 3.27 14.70
CA MET A 87 6.82 4.38 14.57
C MET A 87 6.12 5.75 14.57
N LEU A 88 5.00 5.86 13.86
CA LEU A 88 4.26 7.11 13.74
C LEU A 88 3.51 7.46 15.03
N TRP A 89 3.03 6.45 15.75
CA TRP A 89 2.50 6.62 17.11
C TRP A 89 3.56 7.24 18.02
N ARG A 90 4.78 6.68 18.07
CA ARG A 90 5.89 7.25 18.86
C ARG A 90 6.26 8.69 18.49
N LYS A 91 6.08 9.10 17.22
CA LYS A 91 6.48 10.44 16.74
C LYS A 91 5.41 11.53 16.88
N ARG A 92 4.11 11.22 16.72
CA ARG A 92 3.04 12.24 16.61
C ARG A 92 1.86 12.07 17.57
N GLY A 93 1.81 10.97 18.33
CA GLY A 93 0.69 10.65 19.21
C GLY A 93 -0.55 10.13 18.47
N LEU A 94 -1.34 9.31 19.15
CA LEU A 94 -2.47 8.52 18.61
C LEU A 94 -3.57 9.39 17.97
N LYS A 95 -3.90 10.53 18.57
CA LYS A 95 -5.09 11.33 18.24
C LYS A 95 -5.01 12.04 16.88
N ALA A 96 -3.87 12.65 16.56
CA ALA A 96 -3.70 13.35 15.27
C ALA A 96 -3.57 12.36 14.10
N LEU A 97 -2.99 11.18 14.35
CA LEU A 97 -2.81 10.15 13.34
C LEU A 97 -4.13 9.51 12.92
N LEU A 98 -4.96 9.15 13.89
CA LEU A 98 -6.25 8.51 13.62
C LEU A 98 -7.20 9.44 12.87
N LYS A 99 -7.33 10.71 13.31
CA LYS A 99 -8.24 11.68 12.68
C LYS A 99 -7.95 11.88 11.19
N HIS A 100 -6.68 12.04 10.82
CA HIS A 100 -6.30 12.28 9.43
C HIS A 100 -6.41 11.00 8.56
N ARG A 101 -6.11 9.82 9.12
CA ARG A 101 -6.28 8.54 8.41
C ARG A 101 -7.75 8.19 8.20
N PHE A 102 -8.59 8.38 9.21
CA PHE A 102 -10.02 8.12 9.10
C PHE A 102 -10.65 8.97 8.01
N GLN A 103 -10.38 10.28 8.00
CA GLN A 103 -10.97 11.17 7.00
C GLN A 103 -10.52 10.85 5.56
N ARG A 104 -9.27 10.41 5.37
CA ARG A 104 -8.75 10.02 4.04
C ARG A 104 -9.14 8.61 3.59
N ILE A 105 -9.48 7.70 4.49
CA ILE A 105 -9.86 6.32 4.15
C ILE A 105 -11.38 6.20 4.07
N LEU A 106 -12.08 6.74 5.06
CA LEU A 106 -13.53 6.62 5.18
C LEU A 106 -14.25 7.39 4.06
N LEU A 107 -13.75 8.56 3.68
CA LEU A 107 -14.37 9.38 2.63
C LEU A 107 -14.36 8.69 1.25
N PRO A 108 -13.23 8.24 0.69
CA PRO A 108 -13.24 7.49 -0.56
C PRO A 108 -13.94 6.14 -0.43
N CYS A 109 -13.91 5.50 0.75
CA CYS A 109 -14.61 4.23 0.96
C CYS A 109 -16.15 4.41 0.93
N LEU A 110 -16.69 5.43 1.62
CA LEU A 110 -18.11 5.78 1.58
C LEU A 110 -18.56 6.19 0.18
N LEU A 111 -17.78 7.02 -0.50
CA LEU A 111 -18.07 7.41 -1.89
C LEU A 111 -18.07 6.19 -2.82
N GLY A 112 -17.07 5.30 -2.71
CA GLY A 112 -17.04 4.06 -3.49
C GLY A 112 -18.18 3.10 -3.15
N LEU A 113 -18.57 3.01 -1.87
CA LEU A 113 -19.69 2.18 -1.43
C LEU A 113 -21.02 2.68 -2.00
N VAL A 114 -21.25 3.99 -2.00
CA VAL A 114 -22.51 4.58 -2.48
C VAL A 114 -22.57 4.62 -4.01
N THR A 115 -21.43 4.68 -4.71
CA THR A 115 -21.41 4.79 -6.18
C THR A 115 -21.11 3.47 -6.88
N ILE A 116 -20.00 2.81 -6.56
CA ILE A 116 -19.51 1.64 -7.29
C ILE A 116 -20.33 0.39 -6.98
N VAL A 117 -20.69 0.17 -5.72
CA VAL A 117 -21.42 -1.04 -5.32
C VAL A 117 -22.81 -1.12 -5.97
N PRO A 118 -23.69 -0.10 -5.87
CA PRO A 118 -24.99 -0.17 -6.55
C PRO A 118 -24.85 -0.18 -8.06
N LEU A 119 -23.86 0.53 -8.64
CA LEU A 119 -23.59 0.45 -10.08
C LEU A 119 -23.25 -0.98 -10.53
N MET A 120 -22.41 -1.70 -9.77
CA MET A 120 -22.09 -3.10 -10.04
C MET A 120 -23.33 -4.01 -9.94
N PHE A 121 -24.18 -3.83 -8.93
CA PHE A 121 -25.41 -4.61 -8.79
C PHE A 121 -26.40 -4.35 -9.93
N VAL A 122 -26.57 -3.10 -10.35
CA VAL A 122 -27.45 -2.72 -11.48
C VAL A 122 -26.94 -3.30 -12.79
N VAL A 123 -25.64 -3.15 -13.09
CA VAL A 123 -25.03 -3.71 -14.31
C VAL A 123 -25.09 -5.24 -14.31
N GLY A 124 -24.79 -5.89 -13.17
CA GLY A 124 -24.90 -7.34 -13.03
C GLY A 124 -26.33 -7.84 -13.21
N GLY A 125 -27.32 -7.12 -12.66
CA GLY A 125 -28.75 -7.44 -12.83
C GLY A 125 -29.20 -7.32 -14.30
N LEU A 126 -28.82 -6.24 -14.97
CA LEU A 126 -29.09 -6.05 -16.40
C LEU A 126 -28.45 -7.14 -17.26
N ALA A 127 -27.22 -7.54 -16.96
CA ALA A 127 -26.51 -8.60 -17.67
C ALA A 127 -27.15 -9.99 -17.49
N LEU A 128 -27.77 -10.25 -16.34
CA LEU A 128 -28.50 -11.51 -16.08
C LEU A 128 -29.90 -11.52 -16.71
N THR A 129 -30.51 -10.36 -16.93
CA THR A 129 -31.81 -10.21 -17.60
C THR A 129 -31.71 -10.26 -19.13
N SER A 130 -30.52 -10.00 -19.70
CA SER A 130 -30.30 -10.02 -21.17
C SER A 130 -29.94 -11.40 -21.73
N LYS A 131 -30.00 -12.47 -20.92
CA LYS A 131 -29.92 -13.88 -21.35
C LYS A 131 -31.29 -14.53 -21.26
#